data_AF-A0A973SWM2-F1
#
_entry.id   AF-A0A973SWM2-F1
#
_cell.length_a   1.000
_cell.length_b   1.000
_cell.length_c   1.000
_cell.angle_alpha   90.00
_cell.angle_beta   90.00
_cell.angle_gamma   90.00
#
_symmetry.space_group_name_H-M   'P 1'
#
loop_
_entity.id
_entity.type
_entity.pdbx_description
1 polymer ?
#
loop_
_entity_poly.entity_id
_entity_poly.type
_entity_poly.pdbx_seq_one_letter_code
_entity_poly.pdbx_strand_id
1 'polypeptide(L)'
;WTLRLIVVAATFGVVCALALTAFLPALRGGTPGPAVLVVGALVALAAVAVGTQAFSIGMVLTRGGPERVTETLAGIQYDYAFRMARFGLGAAVAALTGVLLAALGVAATVLVAASRLRVTLTPARREQGPGAGAFPRDAASRTRSPAGTAVAVVALVLVTVVALVCAWPWIAGVLAAPGAPAGGLRAQVNTWVPALVGALVSVGVAYLAALGIGGLRPLGRHSEWLLLLFAPWLFTGTGPLSVADWQNVRDLGLVDSFLALFPPLLVSVPALLVLTLLCKGLAGRNDGDFFGRVLMPSLPMAGILVVAVTLVNAQDALWPLLVAQRPELFTVPVTQMNQLGGFLTTVPDVGASTPLIAVALVLAAVVAAQLLYLDRLAVTVGGSRTAAPGA
;
A
#
# COMPACT_ATOMS: atom_id res chain seq x y z
N TRP A 1 -2.86 23.79 15.84
CA TRP A 1 -2.06 22.82 16.62
C TRP A 1 -2.65 21.41 16.60
N THR A 2 -3.93 21.24 16.94
CA THR A 2 -4.66 19.95 16.86
C THR A 2 -4.52 19.24 15.52
N LEU A 3 -4.72 19.93 14.40
CA LEU A 3 -4.68 19.33 13.07
C LEU A 3 -3.26 18.83 12.67
N ARG A 4 -2.20 19.52 13.11
CA ARG A 4 -0.81 19.08 12.92
C ARG A 4 -0.50 17.83 13.74
N LEU A 5 -0.96 17.77 14.99
CA LEU A 5 -0.78 16.60 15.86
C LEU A 5 -1.54 15.38 15.32
N ILE A 6 -2.74 15.58 14.75
CA ILE A 6 -3.52 14.51 14.11
C ILE A 6 -2.80 13.99 12.87
N VAL A 7 -2.28 14.88 12.01
CA VAL A 7 -1.54 14.46 10.81
C VAL A 7 -0.26 13.73 11.18
N VAL A 8 0.51 14.24 12.15
CA VAL A 8 1.72 13.58 12.64
C VAL A 8 1.40 12.22 13.25
N ALA A 9 0.34 12.11 14.06
CA ALA A 9 -0.04 10.85 14.67
C ALA A 9 -0.59 9.85 13.65
N ALA A 10 -1.33 10.31 12.63
CA ALA A 10 -1.84 9.48 11.55
C ALA A 10 -0.72 8.97 10.64
N THR A 11 0.22 9.83 10.22
CA THR A 11 1.36 9.41 9.41
C THR A 11 2.30 8.52 10.20
N PHE A 12 2.56 8.83 11.48
CA PHE A 12 3.37 7.99 12.36
C PHE A 12 2.74 6.61 12.56
N GLY A 13 1.43 6.54 12.84
CA GLY A 13 0.71 5.28 13.00
C GLY A 13 0.74 4.40 11.75
N VAL A 14 0.54 5.00 10.56
CA VAL A 14 0.66 4.29 9.29
C VAL A 14 2.08 3.80 9.04
N VAL A 15 3.10 4.65 9.27
CA VAL A 15 4.50 4.28 9.11
C VAL A 15 4.89 3.15 10.06
N CYS A 16 4.47 3.21 11.33
CA CYS A 16 4.71 2.14 12.30
C CYS A 16 4.00 0.84 11.92
N ALA A 17 2.76 0.89 11.46
CA ALA A 17 2.03 -0.30 11.01
C ALA A 17 2.68 -0.94 9.77
N LEU A 18 3.08 -0.13 8.79
CA LEU A 18 3.81 -0.59 7.60
C LEU A 18 5.18 -1.17 7.97
N ALA A 19 5.91 -0.51 8.87
CA ALA A 19 7.18 -1.03 9.37
C ALA A 19 6.97 -2.37 10.08
N LEU A 20 6.02 -2.48 11.02
CA LEU A 20 5.76 -3.72 11.74
C LEU A 20 5.35 -4.86 10.79
N THR A 21 4.46 -4.59 9.84
CA THR A 21 4.02 -5.60 8.86
C THR A 21 5.14 -6.06 7.93
N ALA A 22 6.12 -5.18 7.63
CA ALA A 22 7.29 -5.53 6.83
C ALA A 22 8.39 -6.24 7.64
N PHE A 23 8.68 -5.78 8.87
CA PHE A 23 9.75 -6.31 9.71
C PHE A 23 9.39 -7.63 10.40
N LEU A 24 8.10 -7.88 10.72
CA LEU A 24 7.68 -9.13 11.37
C LEU A 24 8.02 -10.38 10.53
N PRO A 25 7.71 -10.45 9.22
CA PRO A 25 8.14 -11.55 8.37
C PRO A 25 9.65 -11.68 8.20
N ALA A 26 10.38 -10.56 8.23
CA ALA A 26 11.85 -10.55 8.12
C ALA A 26 12.51 -11.16 9.37
N LEU A 27 12.00 -10.82 10.56
CA LEU A 27 12.47 -11.36 11.84
C LEU A 27 12.12 -12.84 12.03
N ARG A 28 11.07 -13.33 11.36
CA ARG A 28 10.68 -14.75 11.37
C ARG A 28 11.50 -15.61 10.40
N GLY A 29 12.26 -14.99 9.50
CA GLY A 29 13.18 -15.68 8.60
C GLY A 29 14.39 -16.25 9.34
N GLY A 30 14.95 -17.36 8.84
CA GLY A 30 16.12 -18.02 9.44
C GLY A 30 17.42 -17.19 9.41
N THR A 31 17.44 -16.06 8.70
CA THR A 31 18.59 -15.13 8.59
C THR A 31 18.13 -13.68 8.83
N PRO A 32 17.84 -13.30 10.10
CA PRO A 32 17.17 -12.03 10.40
C PRO A 32 17.98 -10.80 10.00
N GLY A 33 19.31 -10.81 10.16
CA GLY A 33 20.18 -9.66 9.85
C GLY A 33 20.04 -9.13 8.41
N PRO A 34 20.40 -9.91 7.38
CA PRO A 34 20.34 -9.46 5.99
C PRO A 34 18.90 -9.20 5.52
N ALA A 35 17.92 -9.98 5.98
CA ALA A 35 16.51 -9.78 5.63
C ALA A 35 15.97 -8.44 6.17
N VAL A 36 16.27 -8.11 7.43
CA VAL A 36 15.89 -6.85 8.06
C VAL A 36 16.54 -5.66 7.35
N LEU A 37 17.81 -5.75 6.95
CA LEU A 37 18.48 -4.68 6.20
C LEU A 37 17.84 -4.44 4.83
N VAL A 38 17.56 -5.50 4.07
CA VAL A 38 16.93 -5.39 2.75
C VAL A 38 15.52 -4.80 2.88
N VAL A 39 14.71 -5.29 3.82
CA VAL A 39 13.37 -4.77 4.06
C VAL A 39 13.42 -3.31 4.53
N GLY A 40 14.33 -2.96 5.44
CA GLY A 40 14.53 -1.58 5.89
C GLY A 40 14.90 -0.63 4.76
N ALA A 41 15.81 -1.05 3.86
CA ALA A 41 16.16 -0.28 2.68
C ALA A 41 14.97 -0.11 1.71
N LEU A 42 14.16 -1.16 1.49
CA LEU A 42 12.94 -1.05 0.68
C LEU A 42 11.92 -0.08 1.28
N VAL A 43 11.70 -0.14 2.60
CA VAL A 43 10.82 0.79 3.32
C VAL A 43 11.33 2.23 3.20
N ALA A 44 12.65 2.44 3.34
CA ALA A 44 13.25 3.77 3.19
C ALA A 44 13.06 4.33 1.76
N LEU A 45 13.31 3.51 0.72
CA LEU A 45 13.08 3.90 -0.67
C LEU A 45 11.61 4.23 -0.94
N ALA A 46 10.69 3.40 -0.44
CA ALA A 46 9.26 3.62 -0.55
C ALA A 46 8.82 4.91 0.19
N ALA A 47 9.36 5.19 1.37
CA ALA A 47 9.04 6.40 2.13
C ALA A 47 9.50 7.67 1.39
N VAL A 48 10.70 7.66 0.79
CA VAL A 48 11.18 8.77 -0.04
C VAL A 48 10.28 8.95 -1.26
N ALA A 49 9.91 7.86 -1.93
CA ALA A 49 9.02 7.90 -3.08
C ALA A 49 7.62 8.44 -2.76
N VAL A 50 7.03 8.02 -1.64
CA VAL A 50 5.72 8.51 -1.19
C VAL A 50 5.80 9.97 -0.76
N GLY A 51 6.86 10.35 -0.02
CA GLY A 51 7.06 11.72 0.44
C GLY A 51 7.24 12.72 -0.71
N THR A 52 7.98 12.34 -1.76
CA THR A 52 8.19 13.19 -2.95
C THR A 52 6.89 13.42 -3.75
N GLN A 53 5.94 12.48 -3.69
CA GLN A 53 4.64 12.57 -4.36
C GLN A 53 3.50 13.06 -3.45
N ALA A 54 3.80 13.42 -2.20
CA ALA A 54 2.77 13.83 -1.25
C ALA A 54 2.07 15.10 -1.73
N PHE A 55 0.78 14.98 -2.05
CA PHE A 55 -0.04 16.09 -2.56
C PHE A 55 -1.05 16.59 -1.54
N SER A 56 -1.98 15.72 -1.14
CA SER A 56 -3.16 16.09 -0.36
C SER A 56 -2.83 16.81 0.94
N ILE A 57 -1.80 16.33 1.67
CA ILE A 57 -1.40 16.92 2.96
C ILE A 57 -0.86 18.34 2.77
N GLY A 58 0.11 18.56 1.87
CA GLY A 58 0.67 19.90 1.64
C GLY A 58 -0.39 20.87 1.11
N MET A 59 -1.24 20.38 0.22
CA MET A 59 -2.30 21.17 -0.40
C MET A 59 -3.39 21.60 0.59
N VAL A 60 -3.84 20.71 1.48
CA VAL A 60 -4.89 21.00 2.46
C VAL A 60 -4.36 21.85 3.61
N LEU A 61 -3.14 21.57 4.10
CA LEU A 61 -2.63 22.20 5.32
C LEU A 61 -2.07 23.60 5.11
N THR A 62 -1.30 23.76 4.04
CA THR A 62 -0.47 24.97 3.86
C THR A 62 -0.64 25.59 2.50
N ARG A 63 -1.13 24.85 1.49
CA ARG A 63 -1.13 25.28 0.08
C ARG A 63 0.26 25.77 -0.35
N GLY A 64 1.31 25.14 0.18
CA GLY A 64 2.71 25.53 0.00
C GLY A 64 3.22 26.64 0.93
N GLY A 65 2.39 27.35 1.68
CA GLY A 65 2.81 28.48 2.51
C GLY A 65 3.62 28.15 3.78
N PRO A 66 4.18 29.18 4.46
CA PRO A 66 4.38 30.54 3.97
C PRO A 66 5.42 30.56 2.84
N GLU A 67 5.29 31.49 1.89
CA GLU A 67 6.28 31.73 0.81
C GLU A 67 6.74 30.47 0.04
N ARG A 68 5.85 29.50 -0.17
CA ARG A 68 6.16 28.25 -0.89
C ARG A 68 7.18 27.33 -0.18
N VAL A 69 7.51 27.57 1.09
CA VAL A 69 8.48 26.76 1.85
C VAL A 69 8.00 25.33 2.10
N THR A 70 6.68 25.09 2.10
CA THR A 70 6.10 23.74 2.30
C THR A 70 5.55 23.14 1.01
N GLU A 71 5.90 23.73 -0.14
CA GLU A 71 5.43 23.27 -1.44
C GLU A 71 6.11 21.95 -1.82
N THR A 72 5.31 20.95 -2.20
CA THR A 72 5.82 19.65 -2.66
C THR A 72 5.96 19.65 -4.18
N LEU A 73 6.73 18.70 -4.74
CA LEU A 73 6.88 18.56 -6.19
C LEU A 73 5.52 18.35 -6.88
N ALA A 74 4.63 17.55 -6.28
CA ALA A 74 3.27 17.37 -6.76
C ALA A 74 2.44 18.67 -6.71
N GLY A 75 2.63 19.50 -5.68
CA GLY A 75 2.01 20.82 -5.57
C GLY A 75 2.47 21.78 -6.67
N ILE A 76 3.79 21.88 -6.89
CA ILE A 76 4.40 22.69 -7.97
C ILE A 76 3.88 22.25 -9.34
N GLN A 77 3.84 20.94 -9.58
CA GLN A 77 3.32 20.37 -10.82
C GLN A 77 1.85 20.78 -11.04
N TYR A 78 1.02 20.65 -10.01
CA TYR A 78 -0.39 21.02 -10.07
C TYR A 78 -0.59 22.51 -10.34
N ASP A 79 0.16 23.36 -9.64
CA ASP A 79 0.12 24.81 -9.81
C ASP A 79 0.50 25.22 -11.25
N TYR A 80 1.59 24.67 -11.82
CA TYR A 80 1.97 24.96 -13.20
C TYR A 80 0.98 24.40 -14.22
N ALA A 81 0.63 23.12 -14.13
CA ALA A 81 -0.19 22.45 -15.14
C ALA A 81 -1.63 22.96 -15.15
N PHE A 82 -2.27 23.03 -13.98
CA PHE A 82 -3.72 23.16 -13.89
C PHE A 82 -4.17 24.53 -13.40
N ARG A 83 -3.42 25.20 -12.52
CA ARG A 83 -3.78 26.57 -12.09
C ARG A 83 -3.29 27.64 -13.04
N MET A 84 -2.07 27.49 -13.57
CA MET A 84 -1.46 28.46 -14.50
C MET A 84 -1.64 28.08 -15.97
N ALA A 85 -2.23 26.92 -16.26
CA ALA A 85 -2.39 26.38 -17.62
C ALA A 85 -1.08 26.26 -18.42
N ARG A 86 0.06 26.09 -17.73
CA ARG A 86 1.39 25.90 -18.32
C ARG A 86 1.75 24.42 -18.35
N PHE A 87 1.02 23.66 -19.16
CA PHE A 87 1.17 22.19 -19.25
C PHE A 87 2.61 21.75 -19.56
N GLY A 88 3.37 22.51 -20.36
CA GLY A 88 4.78 22.19 -20.65
C GLY A 88 5.67 22.22 -19.41
N LEU A 89 5.53 23.23 -18.54
CA LEU A 89 6.28 23.30 -17.29
C LEU A 89 5.81 22.24 -16.29
N GLY A 90 4.50 22.04 -16.19
CA GLY A 90 3.93 20.97 -15.37
C GLY A 90 4.43 19.59 -15.80
N ALA A 91 4.43 19.30 -17.10
CA ALA A 91 4.94 18.05 -17.66
C ALA A 91 6.45 17.89 -17.42
N ALA A 92 7.24 18.97 -17.49
CA ALA A 92 8.66 18.92 -17.17
C ALA A 92 8.91 18.54 -15.69
N VAL A 93 8.17 19.14 -14.76
CA VAL A 93 8.24 18.77 -13.33
C VAL A 93 7.78 17.34 -13.11
N ALA A 94 6.70 16.92 -13.77
CA ALA A 94 6.17 15.57 -13.72
C ALA A 94 7.19 14.54 -14.24
N ALA A 95 7.84 14.83 -15.37
CA ALA A 95 8.86 13.98 -15.97
C ALA A 95 10.10 13.85 -15.08
N LEU A 96 10.60 14.95 -14.52
CA LEU A 96 11.73 14.92 -13.58
C LEU A 96 11.40 14.10 -12.32
N THR A 97 10.19 14.29 -11.78
CA THR A 97 9.69 13.50 -10.64
C THR A 97 9.58 12.03 -11.02
N GLY A 98 9.06 11.72 -12.22
CA GLY A 98 8.99 10.37 -12.76
C GLY A 98 10.35 9.71 -12.93
N VAL A 99 11.36 10.43 -13.42
CA VAL A 99 12.75 9.92 -13.53
C VAL A 99 13.34 9.58 -12.16
N LEU A 100 13.13 10.45 -11.15
CA LEU A 100 13.58 10.18 -9.79
C LEU A 100 12.92 8.91 -9.22
N LEU A 101 11.60 8.79 -9.37
CA LEU A 101 10.85 7.62 -8.90
C LEU A 101 11.21 6.35 -9.66
N ALA A 102 11.47 6.46 -10.96
CA ALA A 102 11.95 5.36 -11.77
C ALA A 102 13.30 4.85 -11.29
N ALA A 103 14.24 5.75 -10.97
CA ALA A 103 15.53 5.37 -10.41
C ALA A 103 15.36 4.66 -9.06
N LEU A 104 14.49 5.16 -8.17
CA LEU A 104 14.20 4.51 -6.88
C LEU A 104 13.55 3.14 -7.07
N GLY A 105 12.63 2.99 -8.03
CA GLY A 105 11.94 1.74 -8.33
C GLY A 105 12.87 0.68 -8.92
N VAL A 106 13.77 1.09 -9.82
CA VAL A 106 14.87 0.25 -10.33
C VAL A 106 15.79 -0.17 -9.18
N ALA A 107 16.24 0.76 -8.33
CA ALA A 107 17.08 0.44 -7.19
C ALA A 107 16.42 -0.58 -6.24
N ALA A 108 15.14 -0.40 -5.92
CA ALA A 108 14.37 -1.33 -5.09
C ALA A 108 14.27 -2.72 -5.75
N THR A 109 14.00 -2.79 -7.05
CA THR A 109 13.87 -4.06 -7.78
C THR A 109 15.22 -4.77 -7.90
N VAL A 110 16.30 -4.04 -8.18
CA VAL A 110 17.68 -4.57 -8.17
C VAL A 110 18.02 -5.11 -6.79
N LEU A 111 17.68 -4.38 -5.71
CA LEU A 111 17.90 -4.83 -4.34
C LEU A 111 17.17 -6.14 -4.05
N VAL A 112 15.90 -6.27 -4.46
CA VAL A 112 15.11 -7.51 -4.34
C VAL A 112 15.72 -8.67 -5.12
N ALA A 113 16.09 -8.43 -6.39
CA ALA A 113 16.65 -9.45 -7.27
C ALA A 113 18.05 -9.90 -6.80
N ALA A 114 18.92 -8.95 -6.45
CA ALA A 114 20.29 -9.22 -5.99
C ALA A 114 20.34 -9.93 -4.63
N SER A 115 19.46 -9.53 -3.70
CA SER A 115 19.31 -10.22 -2.41
C SER A 115 18.65 -11.61 -2.53
N ARG A 116 18.11 -11.94 -3.71
CA ARG A 116 17.34 -13.17 -3.96
C ARG A 116 16.23 -13.34 -2.92
N LEU A 117 15.56 -12.25 -2.60
CA LEU A 117 14.52 -12.23 -1.58
C LEU A 117 13.44 -13.26 -1.93
N ARG A 118 13.07 -14.08 -0.95
CA ARG A 118 11.99 -15.07 -1.10
C ARG A 118 10.97 -14.88 0.00
N VAL A 119 9.70 -14.78 -0.41
CA VAL A 119 8.56 -14.83 0.50
C VAL A 119 8.09 -16.28 0.55
N THR A 120 8.18 -16.91 1.72
CA THR A 120 7.75 -18.30 1.92
C THR A 120 6.65 -18.35 2.97
N LEU A 121 5.67 -19.25 2.77
CA LEU A 121 4.56 -19.46 3.68
C LEU A 121 4.81 -20.71 4.52
N THR A 122 5.43 -20.62 5.70
CA THR A 122 5.65 -21.80 6.55
C THR A 122 4.35 -22.60 6.70
N PRO A 123 4.38 -23.93 6.48
CA PRO A 123 3.16 -24.73 6.57
C PRO A 123 2.55 -24.55 7.96
N ALA A 124 1.21 -24.53 8.02
CA ALA A 124 0.50 -24.62 9.28
C ALA A 124 1.10 -25.79 10.06
N ARG A 125 1.41 -25.59 11.33
CA ARG A 125 1.87 -26.66 12.24
C ARG A 125 0.79 -27.75 12.23
N ARG A 126 0.91 -28.69 11.31
CA ARG A 126 0.17 -29.95 11.34
C ARG A 126 0.61 -30.56 12.65
N GLU A 127 -0.34 -30.76 13.56
CA GLU A 127 -0.12 -31.50 14.79
C GLU A 127 0.70 -32.73 14.42
N GLN A 128 1.97 -32.73 14.83
CA GLN A 128 2.82 -33.90 14.69
C GLN A 128 2.11 -34.98 15.48
N GLY A 129 1.64 -36.00 14.77
CA GLY A 129 1.12 -37.22 15.37
C GLY A 129 2.13 -37.74 16.41
N PRO A 130 1.66 -38.39 17.48
CA PRO A 130 2.49 -38.84 18.57
C PRO A 130 3.39 -39.99 18.09
N GLY A 131 4.58 -39.68 17.57
CA GLY A 131 5.57 -40.70 17.27
C GLY A 131 6.49 -40.35 16.11
N ALA A 132 7.56 -39.61 16.39
CA ALA A 132 8.88 -39.84 15.78
C ALA A 132 9.89 -38.80 16.31
N GLY A 133 10.95 -39.30 16.98
CA GLY A 133 12.24 -38.62 17.06
C GLY A 133 12.40 -37.63 18.22
N ALA A 134 12.90 -38.13 19.35
CA ALA A 134 13.46 -37.34 20.43
C ALA A 134 14.65 -36.50 19.93
N PHE A 135 14.42 -35.21 19.68
CA PHE A 135 15.47 -34.19 19.75
C PHE A 135 15.50 -33.62 21.18
N PRO A 136 16.67 -33.23 21.72
CA PRO A 136 16.77 -32.63 23.05
C PRO A 136 15.90 -31.36 23.11
N ARG A 137 14.93 -31.36 24.01
CA ARG A 137 13.97 -30.27 24.27
C ARG A 137 14.61 -29.14 25.10
N ASP A 138 15.83 -28.72 24.79
CA ASP A 138 16.60 -27.83 25.68
C ASP A 138 16.56 -26.33 25.30
N ALA A 139 15.58 -25.86 24.52
CA ALA A 139 15.51 -24.45 24.12
C ALA A 139 14.15 -23.73 24.31
N ALA A 140 13.12 -24.37 24.86
CA ALA A 140 11.76 -23.80 24.83
C ALA A 140 11.05 -23.69 26.19
N SER A 141 11.75 -23.85 27.31
CA SER A 141 11.28 -23.32 28.61
C SER A 141 11.94 -21.97 28.89
N ARG A 142 11.81 -21.00 27.97
CA ARG A 142 11.86 -19.60 28.41
C ARG A 142 10.61 -19.42 29.25
N THR A 143 10.77 -19.56 30.56
CA THR A 143 9.81 -19.08 31.55
C THR A 143 9.38 -17.70 31.10
N ARG A 144 8.11 -17.56 30.67
CA ARG A 144 7.52 -16.25 30.39
C ARG A 144 7.63 -15.49 31.69
N SER A 145 8.62 -14.60 31.80
CA SER A 145 8.77 -13.82 33.02
C SER A 145 7.49 -13.00 33.18
N PRO A 146 6.91 -12.91 34.38
CA PRO A 146 5.75 -12.08 34.63
C PRO A 146 6.01 -10.62 34.20
N ALA A 147 7.27 -10.18 34.28
CA ALA A 147 7.75 -8.91 33.76
C ALA A 147 7.58 -8.77 32.23
N GLY A 148 7.89 -9.80 31.44
CA GLY A 148 7.69 -9.78 29.99
C GLY A 148 6.21 -9.71 29.60
N THR A 149 5.35 -10.36 30.37
CA THR A 149 3.88 -10.30 30.17
C THR A 149 3.35 -8.91 30.53
N ALA A 150 3.80 -8.33 31.66
CA ALA A 150 3.41 -6.99 32.07
C ALA A 150 3.82 -5.92 31.04
N VAL A 151 5.05 -5.99 30.52
CA VAL A 151 5.53 -5.08 29.46
C VAL A 151 4.69 -5.22 28.19
N ALA A 152 4.36 -6.45 27.77
CA ALA A 152 3.52 -6.68 26.59
C ALA A 152 2.09 -6.12 26.77
N VAL A 153 1.49 -6.30 27.96
CA VAL A 153 0.16 -5.76 28.27
C VAL A 153 0.18 -4.24 28.29
N VAL A 154 1.18 -3.62 28.95
CA VAL A 154 1.33 -2.15 28.98
C VAL A 154 1.53 -1.59 27.57
N ALA A 155 2.37 -2.24 26.75
CA ALA A 155 2.57 -1.83 25.36
C ALA A 155 1.26 -1.95 24.55
N LEU A 156 0.50 -3.04 24.71
CA LEU A 156 -0.79 -3.22 24.03
C LEU A 156 -1.81 -2.16 24.45
N VAL A 157 -1.93 -1.87 25.75
CA VAL A 157 -2.82 -0.84 26.27
C VAL A 157 -2.42 0.53 25.72
N LEU A 158 -1.14 0.88 25.78
CA LEU A 158 -0.64 2.15 25.26
C LEU A 158 -0.92 2.30 23.76
N VAL A 159 -0.62 1.29 22.96
CA VAL A 159 -0.91 1.29 21.51
C VAL A 159 -2.42 1.42 21.25
N THR A 160 -3.25 0.73 22.02
CA THR A 160 -4.71 0.79 21.88
C THR A 160 -5.25 2.18 22.24
N VAL A 161 -4.77 2.78 23.33
CA VAL A 161 -5.16 4.13 23.75
C VAL A 161 -4.72 5.15 22.69
N VAL A 162 -3.48 5.08 22.22
CA VAL A 162 -2.99 5.97 21.15
C VAL A 162 -3.81 5.81 19.88
N ALA A 163 -4.12 4.57 19.46
CA ALA A 163 -4.94 4.30 18.30
C ALA A 163 -6.36 4.88 18.45
N LEU A 164 -7.00 4.70 19.62
CA LEU A 164 -8.32 5.27 19.91
C LEU A 164 -8.30 6.80 19.91
N VAL A 165 -7.29 7.43 20.49
CA VAL A 165 -7.13 8.89 20.49
C VAL A 165 -6.94 9.42 19.06
N CYS A 166 -6.15 8.73 18.24
CA CYS A 166 -5.94 9.12 16.84
C CYS A 166 -7.19 8.88 15.97
N ALA A 167 -7.95 7.83 16.26
CA ALA A 167 -9.20 7.51 15.57
C ALA A 167 -10.38 8.34 16.08
N TRP A 168 -10.28 8.99 17.25
CA TRP A 168 -11.38 9.72 17.87
C TRP A 168 -12.03 10.77 16.96
N PRO A 169 -11.29 11.61 16.20
CA PRO A 169 -11.92 12.57 15.29
C PRO A 169 -12.78 11.89 14.22
N TRP A 170 -12.36 10.73 13.73
CA TRP A 170 -13.14 9.93 12.80
C TRP A 170 -14.36 9.29 13.49
N ILE A 171 -14.19 8.69 14.67
CA ILE A 171 -15.30 8.09 15.45
C ILE A 171 -16.36 9.16 15.76
N ALA A 172 -15.94 10.33 16.25
CA ALA A 172 -16.82 11.45 16.53
C ALA A 172 -17.55 11.93 15.27
N GLY A 173 -16.87 12.00 14.12
CA GLY A 173 -17.48 12.34 12.84
C GLY A 173 -18.53 11.32 12.40
N VAL A 174 -18.24 10.02 12.50
CA VAL A 174 -19.19 8.95 12.17
C VAL A 174 -20.43 8.99 13.08
N LEU A 175 -20.25 9.30 14.37
CA LEU A 175 -21.34 9.37 15.35
C LEU A 175 -22.17 10.67 15.26
N ALA A 176 -21.64 11.74 14.68
CA ALA A 176 -22.28 13.06 14.62
C ALA A 176 -23.45 13.18 13.61
N ALA A 177 -23.89 12.06 13.01
CA ALA A 177 -25.05 11.93 12.12
C ALA A 177 -24.91 12.54 10.70
N PRO A 178 -25.60 11.96 9.69
CA PRO A 178 -25.23 12.02 8.28
C PRO A 178 -25.92 13.20 7.56
N GLY A 179 -25.36 14.41 7.70
CA GLY A 179 -25.86 15.60 6.99
C GLY A 179 -24.83 16.29 6.10
N ALA A 180 -23.55 15.92 6.21
CA ALA A 180 -22.51 16.59 5.44
C ALA A 180 -22.57 16.18 3.97
N PRO A 181 -22.33 17.12 3.02
CA PRO A 181 -22.22 16.82 1.59
C PRO A 181 -21.23 15.67 1.28
N ALA A 182 -20.14 15.58 2.06
CA ALA A 182 -19.12 14.54 1.97
C ALA A 182 -19.64 13.15 2.36
N GLY A 183 -20.62 13.08 3.27
CA GLY A 183 -21.28 11.83 3.67
C GLY A 183 -22.39 11.37 2.72
N GLY A 184 -22.72 12.17 1.70
CA GLY A 184 -23.78 11.85 0.75
C GLY A 184 -23.51 10.57 -0.05
N LEU A 185 -24.56 9.78 -0.31
CA LEU A 185 -24.48 8.53 -1.07
C LEU A 185 -23.72 8.69 -2.39
N ARG A 186 -23.96 9.80 -3.10
CA ARG A 186 -23.31 10.08 -4.39
C ARG A 186 -21.80 10.25 -4.26
N ALA A 187 -21.33 11.02 -3.27
CA ALA A 187 -19.90 11.19 -3.01
C ALA A 187 -19.23 9.86 -2.63
N GLN A 188 -19.92 9.03 -1.84
CA GLN A 188 -19.45 7.69 -1.49
C GLN A 188 -19.37 6.78 -2.72
N VAL A 189 -20.39 6.77 -3.58
CA VAL A 189 -20.40 5.99 -4.83
C VAL A 189 -19.27 6.46 -5.76
N ASN A 190 -19.12 7.76 -5.97
CA ASN A 190 -18.06 8.36 -6.77
C ASN A 190 -16.65 8.01 -6.24
N THR A 191 -16.51 7.73 -4.95
CA THR A 191 -15.23 7.41 -4.31
C THR A 191 -14.93 5.91 -4.39
N TRP A 192 -15.85 5.08 -3.89
CA TRP A 192 -15.59 3.67 -3.65
C TRP A 192 -15.76 2.81 -4.89
N VAL A 193 -16.70 3.13 -5.78
CA VAL A 193 -16.95 2.30 -6.98
C VAL A 193 -15.77 2.39 -7.96
N PRO A 194 -15.31 3.59 -8.39
CA PRO A 194 -14.14 3.68 -9.27
C PRO A 194 -12.86 3.15 -8.61
N ALA A 195 -12.68 3.38 -7.31
CA ALA A 195 -11.53 2.87 -6.57
C ALA A 195 -11.48 1.34 -6.54
N LEU A 196 -12.60 0.68 -6.25
CA LEU A 196 -12.70 -0.79 -6.19
C LEU A 196 -12.53 -1.40 -7.57
N VAL A 197 -13.22 -0.88 -8.58
CA VAL A 197 -13.10 -1.41 -9.94
C VAL A 197 -11.68 -1.21 -10.48
N GLY A 198 -11.09 -0.02 -10.27
CA GLY A 198 -9.69 0.26 -10.62
C GLY A 198 -8.72 -0.67 -9.88
N ALA A 199 -8.96 -0.98 -8.61
CA ALA A 199 -8.15 -1.94 -7.85
C ALA A 199 -8.29 -3.37 -8.38
N LEU A 200 -9.51 -3.82 -8.70
CA LEU A 200 -9.75 -5.13 -9.28
C LEU A 200 -9.05 -5.30 -10.63
N VAL A 201 -9.14 -4.31 -11.51
CA VAL A 201 -8.46 -4.33 -12.81
C VAL A 201 -6.94 -4.30 -12.61
N SER A 202 -6.44 -3.33 -11.84
CA SER A 202 -4.99 -3.12 -11.68
C SER A 202 -4.27 -4.26 -10.97
N VAL A 203 -4.88 -4.82 -9.92
CA VAL A 203 -4.35 -5.98 -9.20
C VAL A 203 -4.60 -7.27 -10.00
N GLY A 204 -5.73 -7.38 -10.70
CA GLY A 204 -6.03 -8.53 -11.56
C GLY A 204 -5.01 -8.70 -12.69
N VAL A 205 -4.71 -7.62 -13.41
CA VAL A 205 -3.66 -7.64 -14.46
C VAL A 205 -2.29 -7.92 -13.85
N ALA A 206 -1.96 -7.29 -12.72
CA ALA A 206 -0.71 -7.55 -12.00
C ALA A 206 -0.60 -9.01 -11.53
N TYR A 207 -1.70 -9.63 -11.12
CA TYR A 207 -1.74 -11.04 -10.70
C TYR A 207 -1.49 -11.99 -11.87
N LEU A 208 -2.11 -11.75 -13.02
CA LEU A 208 -1.86 -12.54 -14.23
C LEU A 208 -0.40 -12.45 -14.69
N ALA A 209 0.16 -11.24 -14.69
CA ALA A 209 1.57 -11.03 -14.99
C ALA A 209 2.50 -11.69 -13.94
N ALA A 210 2.16 -11.62 -12.66
CA ALA A 210 2.90 -12.27 -11.57
C ALA A 210 2.88 -13.81 -11.68
N LEU A 211 1.76 -14.40 -12.10
CA LEU A 211 1.67 -15.84 -12.38
C LEU A 211 2.56 -16.23 -13.56
N GLY A 212 2.59 -15.43 -14.63
CA GLY A 212 3.47 -15.65 -15.76
C GLY A 212 4.95 -15.57 -15.36
N ILE A 213 5.35 -14.50 -14.68
CA ILE A 213 6.75 -14.23 -14.33
C ILE A 213 7.24 -15.16 -13.19
N GLY A 214 6.50 -15.21 -12.09
CA GLY A 214 6.91 -15.90 -10.86
C GLY A 214 6.47 -17.36 -10.78
N GLY A 215 5.29 -17.66 -11.33
CA GLY A 215 4.69 -19.00 -11.33
C GLY A 215 5.24 -19.90 -12.43
N LEU A 216 5.10 -19.50 -13.70
CA LEU A 216 5.55 -20.28 -14.86
C LEU A 216 7.07 -20.22 -15.05
N ARG A 217 7.71 -19.12 -14.63
CA ARG A 217 9.17 -18.92 -14.68
C ARG A 217 9.77 -19.21 -16.06
N PRO A 218 9.40 -18.45 -17.11
CA PRO A 218 9.85 -18.71 -18.48
C PRO A 218 11.38 -18.72 -18.64
N LEU A 219 12.10 -17.93 -17.82
CA LEU A 219 13.57 -17.84 -17.82
C LEU A 219 14.20 -18.59 -16.63
N GLY A 220 13.45 -19.51 -16.03
CA GLY A 220 13.85 -20.25 -14.84
C GLY A 220 14.25 -19.31 -13.69
N ARG A 221 15.51 -19.42 -13.27
CA ARG A 221 16.08 -18.64 -12.15
C ARG A 221 16.21 -17.13 -12.45
N HIS A 222 16.20 -16.72 -13.71
CA HIS A 222 16.36 -15.32 -14.10
C HIS A 222 15.03 -14.59 -14.33
N SER A 223 13.89 -15.28 -14.17
CA SER A 223 12.57 -14.68 -14.42
C SER A 223 12.31 -13.43 -13.57
N GLU A 224 12.97 -13.28 -12.42
CA GLU A 224 12.89 -12.06 -11.59
C GLU A 224 13.45 -10.82 -12.28
N TRP A 225 14.41 -10.97 -13.19
CA TRP A 225 14.96 -9.83 -13.93
C TRP A 225 13.93 -9.23 -14.89
N LEU A 226 12.87 -9.97 -15.25
CA LEU A 226 11.75 -9.40 -16.00
C LEU A 226 11.02 -8.30 -15.20
N LEU A 227 11.11 -8.30 -13.86
CA LEU A 227 10.56 -7.21 -13.05
C LEU A 227 11.27 -5.88 -13.32
N LEU A 228 12.51 -5.87 -13.82
CA LEU A 228 13.19 -4.62 -14.19
C LEU A 228 12.46 -3.86 -15.30
N LEU A 229 11.72 -4.56 -16.17
CA LEU A 229 10.90 -3.90 -17.18
C LEU A 229 9.80 -3.03 -16.55
N PHE A 230 9.29 -3.43 -15.38
CA PHE A 230 8.24 -2.72 -14.66
C PHE A 230 8.79 -1.81 -13.55
N ALA A 231 10.06 -1.99 -13.18
CA ALA A 231 10.68 -1.30 -12.05
C ALA A 231 10.61 0.24 -12.12
N PRO A 232 10.74 0.91 -13.29
CA PRO A 232 10.57 2.35 -13.38
C PRO A 232 9.19 2.85 -12.90
N TRP A 233 8.17 1.99 -12.89
CA TRP A 233 6.81 2.31 -12.47
C TRP A 233 6.47 1.82 -11.06
N LEU A 234 7.40 1.16 -10.36
CA LEU A 234 7.15 0.60 -9.03
C LEU A 234 6.66 1.65 -8.02
N PHE A 235 7.23 2.85 -8.10
CA PHE A 235 6.90 3.95 -7.21
C PHE A 235 6.16 5.09 -7.90
N THR A 236 5.79 4.93 -9.17
CA THR A 236 5.13 5.97 -9.95
C THR A 236 3.63 5.91 -9.70
N GLY A 237 3.10 6.91 -8.99
CA GLY A 237 1.67 7.08 -8.75
C GLY A 237 0.98 7.96 -9.80
N THR A 238 -0.20 8.47 -9.45
CA THR A 238 -0.99 9.37 -10.30
C THR A 238 -0.29 10.72 -10.53
N GLY A 239 0.56 11.17 -9.61
CA GLY A 239 1.28 12.44 -9.70
C GLY A 239 2.03 12.62 -11.04
N PRO A 240 3.14 11.89 -11.29
CA PRO A 240 3.95 12.07 -12.50
C PRO A 240 3.22 11.84 -13.82
N LEU A 241 2.15 11.04 -13.83
CA LEU A 241 1.38 10.71 -15.04
C LEU A 241 0.18 11.64 -15.25
N SER A 242 -0.23 12.38 -14.22
CA SER A 242 -1.49 13.16 -14.25
C SER A 242 -1.64 14.13 -15.41
N VAL A 243 -0.57 14.78 -15.87
CA VAL A 243 -0.65 15.74 -16.99
C VAL A 243 -0.99 15.00 -18.29
N ALA A 244 -0.30 13.89 -18.57
CA ALA A 244 -0.52 13.10 -19.77
C ALA A 244 -1.89 12.38 -19.71
N ASP A 245 -2.22 11.78 -18.58
CA ASP A 245 -3.50 11.07 -18.40
C ASP A 245 -4.69 12.03 -18.46
N TRP A 246 -4.57 13.23 -17.89
CA TRP A 246 -5.62 14.24 -17.99
C TRP A 246 -5.81 14.73 -19.43
N GLN A 247 -4.71 14.94 -20.18
CA GLN A 247 -4.79 15.26 -21.62
C GLN A 247 -5.53 14.16 -22.38
N ASN A 248 -5.20 12.89 -22.15
CA ASN A 248 -5.90 11.76 -22.77
C ASN A 248 -7.39 11.75 -22.44
N VAL A 249 -7.77 11.93 -21.17
CA VAL A 249 -9.17 11.97 -20.74
C VAL A 249 -9.91 13.17 -21.33
N ARG A 250 -9.24 14.33 -21.45
CA ARG A 250 -9.76 15.53 -22.09
C ARG A 250 -9.99 15.32 -23.59
N ASP A 251 -9.03 14.75 -24.28
CA ASP A 251 -9.11 14.50 -25.73
C ASP A 251 -10.21 13.48 -26.06
N LEU A 252 -10.47 12.54 -25.14
CA LEU A 252 -11.61 11.61 -25.22
C LEU A 252 -12.95 12.25 -24.83
N GLY A 253 -12.98 13.52 -24.40
CA GLY A 253 -14.20 14.20 -23.96
C GLY A 253 -14.81 13.61 -22.68
N LEU A 254 -14.01 12.94 -21.86
CA LEU A 254 -14.46 12.22 -20.66
C LEU A 254 -14.36 13.06 -19.37
N VAL A 255 -13.76 14.25 -19.40
CA VAL A 255 -13.74 15.17 -18.26
C VAL A 255 -15.17 15.49 -17.82
N ASP A 256 -15.40 15.58 -16.52
CA ASP A 256 -16.74 15.71 -15.92
C ASP A 256 -17.69 14.55 -16.26
N SER A 257 -17.14 13.34 -16.40
CA SER A 257 -17.92 12.10 -16.45
C SER A 257 -17.56 11.17 -15.30
N PHE A 258 -18.49 10.28 -14.94
CA PHE A 258 -18.24 9.23 -13.95
C PHE A 258 -17.10 8.29 -14.39
N LEU A 259 -16.92 8.08 -15.71
CA LEU A 259 -15.87 7.23 -16.26
C LEU A 259 -14.46 7.82 -16.06
N ALA A 260 -14.34 9.14 -15.97
CA ALA A 260 -13.04 9.75 -15.69
C ALA A 260 -12.58 9.55 -14.24
N LEU A 261 -13.49 9.21 -13.31
CA LEU A 261 -13.13 8.95 -11.91
C LEU A 261 -12.33 7.65 -11.72
N PHE A 262 -12.32 6.76 -12.71
CA PHE A 262 -11.55 5.53 -12.65
C PHE A 262 -10.05 5.88 -12.67
N PRO A 263 -9.26 5.34 -11.72
CA PRO A 263 -7.82 5.60 -11.70
C PRO A 263 -7.18 5.20 -13.04
N PRO A 264 -6.27 6.02 -13.60
CA PRO A 264 -5.67 5.75 -14.91
C PRO A 264 -4.67 4.59 -14.88
N LEU A 265 -4.27 4.13 -13.69
CA LEU A 265 -3.29 3.07 -13.51
C LEU A 265 -3.89 1.68 -13.75
N LEU A 266 -3.63 1.12 -14.92
CA LEU A 266 -4.11 -0.22 -15.32
C LEU A 266 -3.36 -1.39 -14.67
N VAL A 267 -2.18 -1.16 -14.11
CA VAL A 267 -1.35 -2.21 -13.50
C VAL A 267 -0.75 -1.70 -12.20
N SER A 268 -1.05 -2.39 -11.09
CA SER A 268 -0.41 -2.11 -9.81
C SER A 268 0.96 -2.80 -9.75
N VAL A 269 2.02 -2.08 -10.08
CA VAL A 269 3.39 -2.60 -10.06
C VAL A 269 3.85 -3.06 -8.66
N PRO A 270 3.50 -2.37 -7.55
CA PRO A 270 3.74 -2.90 -6.21
C PRO A 270 3.09 -4.27 -5.98
N ALA A 271 1.82 -4.44 -6.40
CA ALA A 271 1.13 -5.73 -6.30
C ALA A 271 1.80 -6.79 -7.18
N LEU A 272 2.20 -6.44 -8.42
CA LEU A 272 2.94 -7.32 -9.32
C LEU A 272 4.21 -7.85 -8.64
N LEU A 273 5.00 -6.98 -8.02
CA LEU A 273 6.23 -7.36 -7.34
C LEU A 273 5.96 -8.32 -6.17
N VAL A 274 5.03 -7.98 -5.28
CA VAL A 274 4.67 -8.81 -4.12
C VAL A 274 4.14 -10.18 -4.56
N LEU A 275 3.20 -10.20 -5.52
CA LEU A 275 2.60 -11.43 -6.03
C LEU A 275 3.61 -12.29 -6.79
N THR A 276 4.55 -11.67 -7.53
CA THR A 276 5.61 -12.41 -8.24
C THR A 276 6.52 -13.12 -7.26
N LEU A 277 6.93 -12.45 -6.18
CA LEU A 277 7.76 -13.05 -5.13
C LEU A 277 7.03 -14.17 -4.39
N LEU A 278 5.73 -13.99 -4.11
CA LEU A 278 4.90 -15.02 -3.51
C LEU A 278 4.74 -16.24 -4.43
N CYS A 279 4.36 -16.03 -5.69
CA CYS A 279 4.20 -17.10 -6.69
C CYS A 279 5.51 -17.84 -6.90
N LYS A 280 6.65 -17.13 -6.92
CA LYS A 280 7.98 -17.74 -6.92
C LYS A 280 8.19 -18.61 -5.69
N GLY A 281 7.87 -18.12 -4.48
CA GLY A 281 7.98 -18.91 -3.26
C GLY A 281 7.16 -20.20 -3.29
N LEU A 282 5.93 -20.12 -3.80
CA LEU A 282 5.01 -21.25 -3.94
C LEU A 282 5.44 -22.26 -5.00
N ALA A 283 5.88 -21.81 -6.18
CA ALA A 283 6.32 -22.66 -7.28
C ALA A 283 7.55 -23.52 -6.93
N GLY A 284 8.35 -23.10 -5.93
CA GLY A 284 9.51 -23.86 -5.44
C GLY A 284 9.18 -25.06 -4.55
N ARG A 285 7.91 -25.31 -4.23
CA ARG A 285 7.45 -26.46 -3.42
C ARG A 285 7.24 -27.68 -4.32
N ASN A 286 7.71 -28.85 -3.88
CA ASN A 286 7.87 -30.01 -4.76
C ASN A 286 6.63 -30.89 -4.99
N ASP A 287 5.48 -30.62 -4.35
CA ASP A 287 4.33 -31.53 -4.43
C ASP A 287 3.06 -30.86 -5.02
N GLY A 288 2.47 -31.45 -6.07
CA GLY A 288 1.11 -31.16 -6.59
C GLY A 288 1.00 -30.30 -7.86
N ASP A 289 -0.20 -30.24 -8.46
CA ASP A 289 -0.48 -29.50 -9.70
C ASP A 289 -0.39 -27.97 -9.55
N PHE A 290 -0.10 -27.26 -10.66
CA PHE A 290 0.07 -25.78 -10.66
C PHE A 290 -1.10 -25.03 -10.02
N PHE A 291 -2.33 -25.49 -10.28
CA PHE A 291 -3.55 -24.87 -9.76
C PHE A 291 -3.61 -24.92 -8.22
N GLY A 292 -3.39 -26.10 -7.64
CA GLY A 292 -3.38 -26.29 -6.18
C GLY A 292 -2.12 -25.72 -5.51
N ARG A 293 -0.99 -25.67 -6.23
CA ARG A 293 0.31 -25.24 -5.71
C ARG A 293 0.47 -23.72 -5.68
N VAL A 294 0.05 -23.03 -6.74
CA VAL A 294 0.35 -21.60 -6.95
C VAL A 294 -0.92 -20.76 -6.98
N LEU A 295 -1.92 -21.13 -7.78
CA LEU A 295 -3.11 -20.30 -7.98
C LEU A 295 -3.97 -20.20 -6.71
N MET A 296 -4.41 -21.34 -6.18
CA MET A 296 -5.27 -21.41 -4.99
C MET A 296 -4.64 -20.71 -3.76
N PRO A 297 -3.35 -20.93 -3.45
CA PRO A 297 -2.73 -20.29 -2.27
C PRO A 297 -2.40 -18.81 -2.44
N SER A 298 -2.35 -18.28 -3.66
CA SER A 298 -2.04 -16.86 -3.92
C SER A 298 -3.28 -15.98 -4.03
N LEU A 299 -4.46 -16.56 -4.30
CA LEU A 299 -5.73 -15.84 -4.41
C LEU A 299 -6.07 -14.95 -3.21
N PRO A 300 -5.98 -15.41 -1.94
CA PRO A 300 -6.31 -14.53 -0.82
C PRO A 300 -5.32 -13.35 -0.65
N MET A 301 -4.04 -13.53 -1.00
CA MET A 301 -3.09 -12.40 -1.02
C MET A 301 -3.47 -11.38 -2.09
N ALA A 302 -3.90 -11.83 -3.28
CA ALA A 302 -4.44 -10.93 -4.29
C ALA A 302 -5.68 -10.18 -3.77
N GLY A 303 -6.58 -10.86 -3.05
CA GLY A 303 -7.73 -10.22 -2.39
C GLY A 303 -7.33 -9.14 -1.38
N ILE A 304 -6.34 -9.41 -0.53
CA ILE A 304 -5.79 -8.41 0.42
C ILE A 304 -5.21 -7.21 -0.33
N LEU A 305 -4.48 -7.44 -1.42
CA LEU A 305 -3.91 -6.38 -2.24
C LEU A 305 -5.00 -5.56 -2.95
N VAL A 306 -6.08 -6.19 -3.42
CA VAL A 306 -7.25 -5.46 -3.96
C VAL A 306 -7.81 -4.51 -2.90
N VAL A 307 -8.01 -4.98 -1.67
CA VAL A 307 -8.51 -4.12 -0.58
C VAL A 307 -7.54 -2.97 -0.28
N ALA A 308 -6.24 -3.25 -0.20
CA ALA A 308 -5.22 -2.24 0.04
C ALA A 308 -5.17 -1.18 -1.08
N VAL A 309 -5.18 -1.60 -2.35
CA VAL A 309 -5.17 -0.70 -3.51
C VAL A 309 -6.49 0.07 -3.60
N THR A 310 -7.63 -0.53 -3.26
CA THR A 310 -8.93 0.16 -3.20
C THR A 310 -8.87 1.31 -2.20
N LEU A 311 -8.27 1.10 -1.03
CA LEU A 311 -8.09 2.16 -0.05
C LEU A 311 -7.20 3.28 -0.57
N VAL A 312 -6.05 2.95 -1.15
CA VAL A 312 -5.13 3.96 -1.71
C VAL A 312 -5.84 4.80 -2.77
N ASN A 313 -6.56 4.15 -3.69
CA ASN A 313 -7.31 4.83 -4.74
C ASN A 313 -8.46 5.68 -4.17
N ALA A 314 -9.16 5.21 -3.14
CA ALA A 314 -10.26 5.94 -2.50
C ALA A 314 -9.77 7.18 -1.73
N GLN A 315 -8.51 7.18 -1.27
CA GLN A 315 -7.89 8.31 -0.58
C GLN A 315 -7.12 9.25 -1.54
N ASP A 316 -7.00 8.92 -2.82
CA ASP A 316 -6.38 9.81 -3.80
C ASP A 316 -7.29 11.01 -4.06
N ALA A 317 -6.80 12.20 -3.73
CA ALA A 317 -7.49 13.45 -3.99
C ALA A 317 -7.02 14.11 -5.29
N LEU A 318 -5.82 13.77 -5.79
CA LEU A 318 -5.22 14.46 -6.92
C LEU A 318 -6.01 14.18 -8.19
N TRP A 319 -6.19 12.90 -8.55
CA TRP A 319 -6.85 12.56 -9.80
C TRP A 319 -8.30 13.07 -9.89
N PRO A 320 -9.19 12.81 -8.90
CA PRO A 320 -10.56 13.31 -8.95
C PRO A 320 -10.65 14.83 -9.01
N LEU A 321 -9.74 15.56 -8.37
CA LEU A 321 -9.69 17.02 -8.44
C LEU A 321 -9.43 17.54 -9.86
N LEU A 322 -8.70 16.78 -10.69
CA LEU A 322 -8.38 17.17 -12.06
C LEU A 322 -9.52 16.90 -13.04
N VAL A 323 -10.25 15.81 -12.84
CA VAL A 323 -11.25 15.31 -13.81
C VAL A 323 -12.69 15.61 -13.43
N ALA A 324 -12.99 15.88 -12.15
CA ALA A 324 -14.31 16.22 -11.66
C ALA A 324 -14.35 17.71 -11.24
N GLN A 325 -14.82 18.56 -12.14
CA GLN A 325 -15.03 19.99 -11.93
C GLN A 325 -16.47 20.27 -11.45
N ARG A 326 -17.40 19.36 -11.72
CA ARG A 326 -18.80 19.44 -11.28
C ARG A 326 -19.00 18.93 -9.85
N PRO A 327 -19.70 19.67 -8.97
CA PRO A 327 -19.95 19.24 -7.59
C PRO A 327 -20.62 17.87 -7.45
N GLU A 328 -21.43 17.47 -8.42
CA GLU A 328 -22.13 16.18 -8.43
C GLU A 328 -21.19 14.97 -8.62
N LEU A 329 -19.99 15.21 -9.13
CA LEU A 329 -18.96 14.20 -9.39
C LEU A 329 -17.85 14.20 -8.35
N PHE A 330 -17.89 15.11 -7.37
CA PHE A 330 -16.88 15.15 -6.34
C PHE A 330 -16.85 13.85 -5.54
N THR A 331 -15.64 13.35 -5.34
CA THR A 331 -15.34 12.27 -4.40
C THR A 331 -15.27 12.83 -2.99
N VAL A 332 -15.28 11.95 -1.99
CA VAL A 332 -15.24 12.38 -0.58
C VAL A 332 -14.00 13.25 -0.29
N PRO A 333 -12.76 12.86 -0.69
CA PRO A 333 -11.59 13.71 -0.46
C PRO A 333 -11.71 15.11 -1.11
N VAL A 334 -12.28 15.20 -2.31
CA VAL A 334 -12.47 16.48 -3.01
C VAL A 334 -13.53 17.34 -2.33
N THR A 335 -14.66 16.76 -1.92
CA THR A 335 -15.70 17.49 -1.17
C THR A 335 -15.15 18.06 0.14
N GLN A 336 -14.39 17.27 0.90
CA GLN A 336 -13.75 17.71 2.14
C GLN A 336 -12.75 18.84 1.89
N MET A 337 -11.94 18.71 0.84
CA MET A 337 -10.98 19.73 0.46
C MET A 337 -11.68 21.05 0.08
N ASN A 338 -12.79 20.99 -0.67
CA ASN A 338 -13.55 22.16 -1.05
C ASN A 338 -14.22 22.84 0.16
N GLN A 339 -14.76 22.06 1.09
CA GLN A 339 -15.33 22.58 2.35
C GLN A 339 -14.30 23.32 3.21
N LEU A 340 -13.10 22.75 3.35
CA LEU A 340 -11.99 23.38 4.04
C LEU A 340 -11.55 24.67 3.34
N GLY A 341 -11.57 24.68 2.00
CA GLY A 341 -11.19 25.83 1.21
C GLY A 341 -12.18 26.99 1.23
N GLY A 342 -13.48 26.71 1.42
CA GLY A 342 -14.54 27.70 1.47
C GLY A 342 -14.75 28.36 2.83
N PHE A 343 -14.02 27.95 3.87
CA PHE A 343 -14.24 28.37 5.28
C PHE A 343 -15.67 28.16 5.79
N LEU A 344 -16.44 27.30 5.13
CA LEU A 344 -17.86 27.07 5.42
C LEU A 344 -18.06 26.19 6.67
N THR A 345 -17.02 25.51 7.12
CA THR A 345 -17.07 24.59 8.27
C THR A 345 -15.82 24.74 9.13
N THR A 346 -15.99 24.84 10.45
CA THR A 346 -14.90 24.86 11.43
C THR A 346 -14.33 23.47 11.71
N VAL A 347 -15.07 22.41 11.40
CA VAL A 347 -14.62 21.02 11.56
C VAL A 347 -14.97 20.24 10.28
N PRO A 348 -13.99 19.74 9.52
CA PRO A 348 -14.26 18.87 8.38
C PRO A 348 -14.91 17.57 8.86
N ASP A 349 -15.87 17.04 8.11
CA ASP A 349 -16.49 15.75 8.42
C ASP A 349 -15.52 14.60 8.04
N VAL A 350 -14.58 14.34 8.94
CA VAL A 350 -13.59 13.26 8.80
C VAL A 350 -14.27 11.89 8.83
N GLY A 351 -15.45 11.76 9.46
CA GLY A 351 -16.19 10.50 9.52
C GLY A 351 -16.65 10.00 8.15
N ALA A 352 -16.90 10.93 7.23
CA ALA A 352 -17.31 10.61 5.87
C ALA A 352 -16.21 9.99 5.00
N SER A 353 -14.91 10.18 5.30
CA SER A 353 -13.82 9.72 4.42
C SER A 353 -13.71 8.20 4.34
N THR A 354 -14.12 7.48 5.39
CA THR A 354 -14.13 6.03 5.44
C THR A 354 -15.42 5.53 6.09
N PRO A 355 -16.43 5.12 5.29
CA PRO A 355 -17.67 4.60 5.85
C PRO A 355 -17.39 3.35 6.68
N LEU A 356 -18.20 3.11 7.72
CA LEU A 356 -18.06 1.98 8.64
C LEU A 356 -17.92 0.64 7.92
N ILE A 357 -18.63 0.47 6.79
CA ILE A 357 -18.55 -0.73 5.95
C ILE A 357 -17.14 -0.92 5.38
N ALA A 358 -16.50 0.14 4.88
CA ALA A 358 -15.14 0.07 4.38
C ALA A 358 -14.15 -0.27 5.51
N VAL A 359 -14.30 0.34 6.68
CA VAL A 359 -13.47 0.01 7.85
C VAL A 359 -13.65 -1.45 8.27
N ALA A 360 -14.90 -1.94 8.32
CA ALA A 360 -15.18 -3.33 8.65
C ALA A 360 -14.57 -4.30 7.63
N LEU A 361 -14.67 -4.01 6.33
CA LEU A 361 -14.06 -4.83 5.27
C LEU A 361 -12.53 -4.84 5.36
N VAL A 362 -11.92 -3.69 5.65
CA VAL A 362 -10.46 -3.59 5.82
C VAL A 362 -10.01 -4.33 7.06
N LEU A 363 -10.70 -4.19 8.19
CA LEU A 363 -10.41 -4.95 9.40
C LEU A 363 -10.57 -6.45 9.16
N ALA A 364 -11.63 -6.87 8.48
CA ALA A 364 -11.82 -8.27 8.10
C ALA A 364 -10.69 -8.77 7.19
N ALA A 365 -10.23 -7.96 6.22
CA ALA A 365 -9.10 -8.28 5.36
C ALA A 365 -7.78 -8.37 6.13
N VAL A 366 -7.53 -7.47 7.08
CA VAL A 366 -6.35 -7.49 7.96
C VAL A 366 -6.38 -8.72 8.87
N VAL A 367 -7.53 -9.04 9.47
CA VAL A 367 -7.71 -10.24 10.30
C VAL A 367 -7.51 -11.50 9.45
N ALA A 368 -8.09 -11.57 8.25
CA ALA A 368 -7.88 -12.66 7.32
C ALA A 368 -6.39 -12.77 6.92
N ALA A 369 -5.73 -11.65 6.61
CA ALA A 369 -4.30 -11.59 6.34
C ALA A 369 -3.47 -12.11 7.51
N GLN A 370 -3.84 -11.75 8.74
CA GLN A 370 -3.15 -12.18 9.95
C GLN A 370 -3.27 -13.68 10.16
N LEU A 371 -4.49 -14.21 10.11
CA LEU A 371 -4.81 -15.62 10.36
C LEU A 371 -4.30 -16.56 9.26
N LEU A 372 -4.35 -16.11 8.00
CA LEU A 372 -4.02 -16.95 6.84
C LEU A 372 -2.55 -16.82 6.41
N TYR A 373 -1.97 -15.61 6.47
CA TYR A 373 -0.68 -15.30 5.85
C TYR A 373 0.38 -14.81 6.83
N LEU A 374 0.15 -13.72 7.55
CA LEU A 374 1.22 -13.06 8.30
C LEU A 374 1.82 -13.98 9.36
N ASP A 375 1.01 -14.78 10.06
CA ASP A 375 1.52 -15.81 11.00
C ASP A 375 2.38 -16.90 10.36
N ARG A 376 2.31 -17.04 9.03
CA ARG A 376 3.04 -18.02 8.24
C ARG A 376 4.07 -17.40 7.31
N LEU A 377 4.11 -16.06 7.20
CA LEU A 377 4.99 -15.39 6.26
C LEU A 377 6.40 -15.31 6.85
N ALA A 378 7.35 -15.91 6.15
CA ALA A 378 8.78 -15.78 6.45
C ALA A 378 9.49 -15.23 5.21
N VAL A 379 10.22 -14.13 5.41
CA VAL A 379 11.09 -13.55 4.38
C VAL A 379 12.51 -14.06 4.61
N THR A 380 13.07 -14.70 3.59
CA THR A 380 14.44 -15.23 3.65
C THR A 380 15.30 -14.60 2.57
N VAL A 381 16.55 -14.29 2.92
CA VAL A 381 17.58 -13.78 2.02
C VAL A 381 18.70 -14.83 1.92
N GLY A 382 19.15 -15.10 0.70
CA GLY A 382 20.18 -16.12 0.43
C GLY A 382 19.62 -17.54 0.33
N GLY A 383 20.09 -18.28 -0.68
CA GLY A 383 19.73 -19.68 -0.89
C GLY A 383 20.57 -20.60 -0.02
N SER A 384 20.31 -20.63 1.28
CA SER A 384 20.89 -21.67 2.14
C SER A 384 20.19 -22.99 1.83
N ARG A 385 20.69 -23.70 0.81
CA ARG A 385 20.65 -25.16 0.85
C ARG A 385 21.36 -25.51 2.15
N THR A 386 20.61 -25.95 3.15
CA THR A 386 21.15 -26.93 4.09
C THR A 386 21.63 -28.07 3.19
N ALA A 387 22.94 -28.11 2.93
CA ALA A 387 23.56 -29.31 2.44
C ALA A 387 23.19 -30.36 3.47
N ALA A 388 22.39 -31.34 3.06
CA ALA A 388 22.31 -32.57 3.82
C ALA A 388 23.76 -33.03 4.00
N PRO A 389 24.22 -33.28 5.23
CA PRO A 389 25.47 -34.01 5.41
C PRO A 389 25.21 -35.40 4.82
N GLY A 390 25.62 -35.57 3.57
CA GLY A 390 25.61 -36.84 2.88
C GLY A 390 26.64 -37.73 3.56
N ALA A 391 26.09 -38.73 4.26
CA ALA A 391 26.77 -39.91 4.76
C ALA A 391 27.31 -40.79 3.63
#